data_AF-A0AAJ6P3T3-F1
#
_entry.id   AF-A0AAJ6P3T3-F1
#
_cell.length_a   1.000
_cell.length_b   1.000
_cell.length_c   1.000
_cell.angle_alpha   90.00
_cell.angle_beta   90.00
_cell.angle_gamma   90.00
#
_symmetry.space_group_name_H-M   'P 1'
#
loop_
_entity.id
_entity.type
_entity.pdbx_description
1 polymer ?
#
loop_
_entity_poly.entity_id
_entity_poly.type
_entity_poly.pdbx_seq_one_letter_code
_entity_poly.pdbx_strand_id
1 'polypeptide(L)'
;MSFFQLSQLEIESLISGDSISDVFPWSTNNENLIDQHYKQIFLDISKLSGTQFLVDFDHYGSGYASYIPTFFFKDEFRTKQLYPSYNQNFLGLEIYFCRIAPYFIMIEDEYRWQSKTRKIERFNGFPELDQIDEIKNSNIILIAQQIEKLLSKFELIRLNQKQLKIKLPSNYGVHTNFTNHGYCYFDAFFHWED
;
A
#
# COMPACT_ATOMS: atom_id res chain seq x y z
N MET A 1 14.48 21.64 -4.12
CA MET A 1 13.62 20.45 -4.10
C MET A 1 14.05 19.59 -5.27
N SER A 2 14.61 18.40 -5.03
CA SER A 2 14.85 17.46 -6.13
C SER A 2 13.48 16.98 -6.62
N PHE A 3 13.26 17.04 -7.93
CA PHE A 3 12.11 16.38 -8.52
C PHE A 3 12.33 14.87 -8.40
N PHE A 4 11.33 14.16 -7.87
CA PHE A 4 11.32 12.71 -7.92
C PHE A 4 11.10 12.32 -9.38
N GLN A 5 12.15 11.80 -10.02
CA GLN A 5 12.15 11.44 -11.43
C GLN A 5 12.92 10.13 -11.56
N LEU A 6 12.28 9.13 -12.16
CA LEU A 6 12.92 7.87 -12.49
C LEU A 6 13.75 8.03 -13.76
N SER A 7 14.94 7.43 -13.73
CA SER A 7 15.74 7.18 -14.93
C SER A 7 15.08 6.14 -15.83
N GLN A 8 15.55 6.07 -17.07
CA GLN A 8 15.06 5.08 -18.02
C GLN A 8 15.25 3.65 -17.53
N LEU A 9 16.40 3.34 -16.93
CA LEU A 9 16.72 2.02 -16.40
C LEU A 9 15.81 1.63 -15.21
N GLU A 10 15.50 2.59 -14.34
CA GLU A 10 14.57 2.35 -13.23
C GLU A 10 13.15 2.08 -13.75
N ILE A 11 12.69 2.82 -14.76
CA ILE A 11 11.39 2.57 -15.40
C ILE A 11 11.36 1.15 -16.01
N GLU A 12 12.39 0.78 -16.76
CA GLU A 12 12.50 -0.54 -17.38
C GLU A 12 12.51 -1.68 -16.35
N SER A 13 13.21 -1.48 -15.23
CA SER A 13 13.26 -2.45 -14.14
C SER A 13 11.89 -2.61 -13.47
N LEU A 14 11.22 -1.51 -13.11
CA LEU A 14 9.89 -1.56 -12.48
C LEU A 14 8.84 -2.25 -13.36
N ILE A 15 8.86 -1.96 -14.66
CA ILE A 15 7.93 -2.59 -15.63
C ILE A 15 8.19 -4.09 -15.78
N SER A 16 9.44 -4.51 -15.57
CA SER A 16 9.83 -5.93 -15.63
C SER A 16 9.59 -6.66 -14.30
N GLY A 17 9.08 -5.96 -13.27
CA GLY A 17 8.90 -6.50 -11.93
C GLY A 17 10.20 -6.56 -11.11
N ASP A 18 11.29 -5.98 -11.60
CA ASP A 18 12.58 -5.97 -10.94
C ASP A 18 12.71 -4.81 -9.95
N SER A 19 13.42 -5.06 -8.86
CA SER A 19 13.70 -4.00 -7.90
C SER A 19 14.66 -2.94 -8.44
N ILE A 20 14.35 -1.68 -8.13
CA ILE A 20 15.22 -0.52 -8.39
C ILE A 20 16.10 -0.12 -7.21
N SER A 21 16.16 -0.93 -6.15
CA SER A 21 16.88 -0.58 -4.92
C SER A 21 18.03 -1.53 -4.64
N ASP A 22 19.21 -0.95 -4.37
CA ASP A 22 20.39 -1.67 -3.92
C ASP A 22 20.38 -1.98 -2.40
N VAL A 23 19.29 -1.65 -1.69
CA VAL A 23 19.16 -1.85 -0.24
C VAL A 23 18.51 -3.20 0.05
N PHE A 24 18.98 -3.92 1.07
CA PHE A 24 18.33 -5.16 1.53
C PHE A 24 16.94 -4.85 2.13
N PRO A 25 15.87 -5.64 1.87
CA PRO A 25 15.86 -6.90 1.10
C PRO A 25 15.65 -6.72 -0.41
N TRP A 26 15.30 -5.53 -0.88
CA TRP A 26 14.95 -5.26 -2.29
C TRP A 26 16.06 -5.60 -3.29
N SER A 27 17.33 -5.38 -2.91
CA SER A 27 18.51 -5.78 -3.71
C SER A 27 18.60 -7.27 -4.02
N THR A 28 17.87 -8.12 -3.29
CA THR A 28 17.85 -9.56 -3.53
C THR A 28 16.84 -9.98 -4.60
N ASN A 29 15.90 -9.09 -4.94
CA ASN A 29 14.72 -9.38 -5.76
C ASN A 29 13.93 -10.63 -5.30
N ASN A 30 14.11 -11.03 -4.03
CA ASN A 30 13.52 -12.23 -3.45
C ASN A 30 12.31 -11.84 -2.62
N GLU A 31 11.13 -12.08 -3.19
CA GLU A 31 9.87 -11.71 -2.59
C GLU A 31 9.66 -12.32 -1.19
N ASN A 32 10.10 -13.56 -0.95
CA ASN A 32 9.97 -14.17 0.37
C ASN A 32 10.77 -13.41 1.44
N LEU A 33 11.95 -12.86 1.08
CA LEU A 33 12.74 -12.04 2.00
C LEU A 33 12.10 -10.67 2.21
N ILE A 34 11.53 -10.08 1.15
CA ILE A 34 10.78 -8.82 1.22
C ILE A 34 9.55 -8.96 2.12
N ASP A 35 8.75 -10.01 1.93
CA ASP A 35 7.57 -10.31 2.73
C ASP A 35 7.94 -10.59 4.20
N GLN A 36 9.02 -11.33 4.46
CA GLN A 36 9.52 -11.55 5.82
C GLN A 36 9.97 -10.25 6.50
N HIS A 37 10.65 -9.38 5.77
CA HIS A 37 11.06 -8.06 6.26
C HIS A 37 9.82 -7.22 6.62
N TYR A 38 8.82 -7.18 5.75
CA TYR A 38 7.58 -6.46 6.01
C TYR A 38 6.78 -7.02 7.19
N LYS A 39 6.71 -8.34 7.36
CA LYS A 39 6.08 -8.96 8.55
C LYS A 39 6.67 -8.43 9.85
N GLN A 40 7.99 -8.28 9.92
CA GLN A 40 8.66 -7.73 11.10
C GLN A 40 8.32 -6.24 11.28
N ILE A 41 8.34 -5.45 10.21
CA ILE A 41 7.95 -4.04 10.25
C ILE A 41 6.51 -3.89 10.76
N PHE A 42 5.56 -4.68 10.28
CA PHE A 42 4.15 -4.53 10.67
C PHE A 42 3.93 -4.81 12.16
N LEU A 43 4.63 -5.81 12.71
CA LEU A 43 4.62 -6.10 14.14
C LEU A 43 5.20 -4.94 14.96
N ASP A 44 6.32 -4.36 14.53
CA ASP A 44 6.96 -3.24 15.20
C ASP A 44 6.10 -1.97 15.13
N ILE A 45 5.51 -1.68 13.96
CA ILE A 45 4.58 -0.57 13.77
C ILE A 45 3.38 -0.73 14.69
N SER A 46 2.71 -1.88 14.67
CA SER A 46 1.55 -2.18 15.52
C SER A 46 1.86 -1.95 17.00
N LYS A 47 2.99 -2.48 17.47
CA LYS A 47 3.43 -2.32 18.86
C LYS A 47 3.72 -0.87 19.23
N LEU A 48 4.38 -0.11 18.36
CA LEU A 48 4.83 1.25 18.65
C LEU A 48 3.74 2.32 18.45
N SER A 49 2.78 2.07 17.57
CA SER A 49 1.65 2.98 17.31
C SER A 49 0.41 2.66 18.17
N GLY A 50 0.37 1.46 18.75
CA GLY A 50 -0.80 0.92 19.42
C GLY A 50 -1.96 0.63 18.47
N THR A 51 -1.69 0.43 17.17
CA THR A 51 -2.68 -0.01 16.19
C THR A 51 -2.70 -1.53 16.08
N GLN A 52 -3.85 -2.08 15.70
CA GLN A 52 -3.97 -3.43 15.14
C GLN A 52 -3.75 -3.35 13.64
N PHE A 53 -3.43 -4.48 12.99
CA PHE A 53 -3.31 -4.52 11.54
C PHE A 53 -3.87 -5.80 10.92
N LEU A 54 -4.27 -5.68 9.67
CA LEU A 54 -4.64 -6.78 8.77
C LEU A 54 -3.76 -6.67 7.54
N VAL A 55 -3.36 -7.81 6.99
CA VAL A 55 -2.46 -7.85 5.84
C VAL A 55 -2.90 -8.96 4.92
N ASP A 56 -2.78 -8.72 3.62
CA ASP A 56 -2.97 -9.73 2.58
C ASP A 56 -1.67 -9.89 1.80
N PHE A 57 -1.07 -11.08 1.84
CA PHE A 57 0.13 -11.41 1.08
C PHE A 57 -0.18 -12.16 -0.22
N ASP A 58 -1.42 -12.62 -0.42
CA ASP A 58 -1.80 -13.63 -1.42
C ASP A 58 -2.13 -13.01 -2.80
N HIS A 59 -1.55 -11.85 -3.13
CA HIS A 59 -1.65 -11.14 -4.42
C HIS A 59 -3.08 -10.98 -4.99
N TYR A 60 -4.12 -11.03 -4.16
CA TYR A 60 -5.52 -11.06 -4.60
C TYR A 60 -5.93 -12.26 -5.48
N GLY A 61 -5.26 -13.42 -5.38
CA GLY A 61 -5.67 -14.65 -6.06
C GLY A 61 -4.61 -15.21 -7.02
N SER A 62 -5.00 -15.46 -8.29
CA SER A 62 -4.10 -15.98 -9.34
C SER A 62 -3.11 -14.94 -9.87
N GLY A 63 -3.44 -13.67 -9.70
CA GLY A 63 -2.66 -12.56 -10.19
C GLY A 63 -1.41 -12.26 -9.36
N TYR A 64 -0.61 -11.31 -9.85
CA TYR A 64 0.54 -10.74 -9.15
C TYR A 64 0.25 -9.29 -8.76
N ALA A 65 0.33 -9.00 -7.46
CA ALA A 65 0.40 -7.63 -6.94
C ALA A 65 1.85 -7.23 -6.65
N SER A 66 2.29 -6.08 -7.17
CA SER A 66 3.60 -5.48 -6.87
C SER A 66 3.68 -4.84 -5.48
N TYR A 67 2.69 -5.12 -4.62
CA TYR A 67 2.54 -4.50 -3.31
C TYR A 67 1.80 -5.41 -2.31
N ILE A 68 1.97 -5.09 -1.03
CA ILE A 68 1.33 -5.76 0.11
C ILE A 68 0.40 -4.76 0.78
N PRO A 69 -0.92 -4.88 0.60
CA PRO A 69 -1.87 -3.99 1.25
C PRO A 69 -2.02 -4.35 2.74
N THR A 70 -1.84 -3.37 3.61
CA THR A 70 -1.92 -3.54 5.06
C THR A 70 -2.80 -2.47 5.69
N PHE A 71 -3.86 -2.89 6.36
CA PHE A 71 -4.83 -2.01 7.00
C PHE A 71 -4.54 -1.88 8.49
N PHE A 72 -4.18 -0.67 8.95
CA PHE A 72 -3.95 -0.34 10.35
C PHE A 72 -5.16 0.38 10.94
N PHE A 73 -5.62 -0.08 12.10
CA PHE A 73 -6.80 0.47 12.77
C PHE A 73 -6.70 0.40 14.30
N LYS A 74 -7.62 1.08 14.98
CA LYS A 74 -7.84 0.97 16.42
C LYS A 74 -9.31 0.69 16.67
N ASP A 75 -9.61 0.00 17.77
CA ASP A 75 -11.00 -0.33 18.15
C ASP A 75 -11.88 0.91 18.32
N GLU A 76 -11.26 2.05 18.70
CA GLU A 76 -11.91 3.34 18.86
C GLU A 76 -12.40 3.98 17.54
N PHE A 77 -11.93 3.51 16.37
CA PHE A 77 -12.37 4.02 15.05
C PHE A 77 -13.55 3.25 14.45
N ARG A 78 -14.29 2.55 15.30
CA ARG A 78 -15.51 1.85 14.90
C ARG A 78 -16.58 2.86 14.52
N THR A 79 -16.98 2.89 13.25
CA THR A 79 -17.85 3.94 12.68
C THR A 79 -19.33 3.60 12.81
N LYS A 80 -19.74 2.36 12.53
CA LYS A 80 -21.13 1.89 12.60
C LYS A 80 -21.24 0.42 12.95
N GLN A 81 -22.22 0.11 13.82
CA GLN A 81 -22.73 -1.24 13.99
C GLN A 81 -23.82 -1.46 12.94
N LEU A 82 -23.53 -2.30 11.93
CA LEU A 82 -24.48 -2.59 10.86
C LEU A 82 -25.47 -3.65 11.35
N TYR A 83 -26.68 -3.68 10.76
CA TYR A 83 -27.60 -4.81 10.96
C TYR A 83 -27.20 -5.93 10.00
N PRO A 84 -27.10 -7.19 10.46
CA PRO A 84 -27.28 -7.65 11.84
C PRO A 84 -26.13 -7.20 12.75
N SER A 85 -26.46 -6.87 14.02
CA SER A 85 -25.66 -6.11 15.02
C SER A 85 -24.23 -6.60 15.30
N TYR A 86 -23.82 -7.69 14.69
CA TYR A 86 -22.51 -8.30 14.82
C TYR A 86 -21.59 -7.97 13.63
N ASN A 87 -22.08 -7.25 12.61
CA ASN A 87 -21.24 -6.65 11.58
C ASN A 87 -20.78 -5.27 12.03
N GLN A 88 -19.49 -4.99 11.89
CA GLN A 88 -18.86 -3.76 12.37
C GLN A 88 -18.00 -3.18 11.27
N ASN A 89 -18.08 -1.87 11.08
CA ASN A 89 -17.16 -1.18 10.21
C ASN A 89 -16.04 -0.54 11.03
N PHE A 90 -14.83 -0.62 10.51
CA PHE A 90 -13.63 0.02 11.03
C PHE A 90 -13.11 0.99 9.99
N LEU A 91 -13.00 2.25 10.37
CA LEU A 91 -12.21 3.20 9.60
C LEU A 91 -10.74 3.05 10.00
N GLY A 92 -9.84 3.13 9.04
CA GLY A 92 -8.42 2.95 9.29
C GLY A 92 -7.55 3.55 8.20
N LEU A 93 -6.26 3.34 8.39
CA LEU A 93 -5.23 3.71 7.43
C LEU A 93 -4.83 2.46 6.66
N GLU A 94 -5.10 2.42 5.37
CA GLU A 94 -4.52 1.41 4.51
C GLU A 94 -3.20 1.91 3.92
N ILE A 95 -2.18 1.07 4.01
CA ILE A 95 -0.85 1.32 3.47
C ILE A 95 -0.53 0.22 2.48
N TYR A 96 -0.14 0.61 1.26
CA TYR A 96 0.33 -0.32 0.25
C TYR A 96 1.84 -0.27 0.23
N PHE A 97 2.46 -1.38 0.64
CA PHE A 97 3.91 -1.53 0.72
C PHE A 97 4.45 -2.14 -0.58
N CYS A 98 5.31 -1.43 -1.30
CA CYS A 98 5.81 -1.85 -2.60
C CYS A 98 6.81 -3.02 -2.45
N ARG A 99 6.62 -4.09 -3.21
CA ARG A 99 7.53 -5.25 -3.21
C ARG A 99 8.81 -4.98 -4.00
N ILE A 100 8.75 -4.10 -4.99
CA ILE A 100 9.85 -3.84 -5.93
C ILE A 100 10.70 -2.60 -5.55
N ALA A 101 10.31 -1.85 -4.51
CA ALA A 101 11.10 -0.72 -4.02
C ALA A 101 10.77 -0.42 -2.55
N PRO A 102 11.64 0.29 -1.79
CA PRO A 102 11.39 0.72 -0.41
C PRO A 102 10.37 1.87 -0.32
N TYR A 103 9.28 1.77 -1.06
CA TYR A 103 8.24 2.78 -1.18
C TYR A 103 6.90 2.29 -0.64
N PHE A 104 6.09 3.23 -0.18
CA PHE A 104 4.71 2.97 0.21
C PHE A 104 3.81 4.16 -0.11
N ILE A 105 2.51 3.88 -0.19
CA ILE A 105 1.44 4.89 -0.31
C ILE A 105 0.43 4.70 0.81
N MET A 106 -0.32 5.75 1.12
CA MET A 106 -1.32 5.75 2.19
C MET A 106 -2.67 6.22 1.67
N ILE A 107 -3.72 5.52 2.07
CA ILE A 107 -5.12 5.91 1.86
C ILE A 107 -5.92 5.73 3.16
N GLU A 108 -6.98 6.51 3.31
CA GLU A 108 -8.01 6.23 4.32
C GLU A 108 -8.99 5.22 3.71
N ASP A 109 -9.25 4.13 4.42
CA ASP A 109 -10.21 3.10 3.96
C ASP A 109 -11.09 2.57 5.10
N GLU A 110 -12.18 1.90 4.72
CA GLU A 110 -13.14 1.28 5.63
C GLU A 110 -13.19 -0.23 5.40
N TYR A 111 -13.06 -0.99 6.48
CA TYR A 111 -13.13 -2.46 6.45
C TYR A 111 -14.37 -2.92 7.21
N ARG A 112 -15.06 -3.93 6.66
CA ARG A 112 -16.20 -4.58 7.29
C ARG A 112 -15.78 -5.86 7.98
N TRP A 113 -15.92 -5.91 9.29
CA TRP A 113 -15.87 -7.16 10.05
C TRP A 113 -17.21 -7.89 9.94
N GLN A 114 -17.18 -9.10 9.38
CA GLN A 114 -18.30 -10.05 9.38
C GLN A 114 -18.13 -11.08 10.50
N SER A 115 -18.90 -10.96 11.58
CA SER A 115 -18.77 -11.89 12.72
C SER A 115 -19.22 -13.31 12.41
N LYS A 116 -20.19 -13.50 11.50
CA LYS A 116 -20.73 -14.82 11.12
C LYS A 116 -19.65 -15.73 10.53
N THR A 117 -18.81 -15.16 9.68
CA THR A 117 -17.70 -15.84 9.02
C THR A 117 -16.38 -15.62 9.77
N ARG A 118 -16.36 -14.70 10.75
CA ARG A 118 -15.15 -14.14 11.37
C ARG A 118 -14.14 -13.67 10.32
N LYS A 119 -14.66 -13.17 9.20
CA LYS A 119 -13.86 -12.63 8.10
C LYS A 119 -13.95 -11.12 8.10
N ILE A 120 -12.92 -10.51 7.56
CA ILE A 120 -12.88 -9.08 7.30
C ILE A 120 -12.93 -8.92 5.79
N GLU A 121 -13.85 -8.09 5.34
CA GLU A 121 -14.00 -7.75 3.95
C GLU A 121 -13.60 -6.29 3.76
N ARG A 122 -12.76 -6.07 2.76
CA ARG A 122 -12.41 -4.74 2.28
C ARG A 122 -13.61 -4.16 1.54
N PHE A 123 -13.88 -2.87 1.73
CA PHE A 123 -14.87 -2.20 0.87
C PHE A 123 -14.29 -1.90 -0.51
N ASN A 124 -13.00 -1.56 -0.57
CA ASN A 124 -12.27 -1.30 -1.81
C ASN A 124 -11.35 -2.48 -2.15
N GLY A 125 -11.28 -2.82 -3.44
CA GLY A 125 -10.46 -3.95 -3.91
C GLY A 125 -9.00 -3.59 -4.10
N PHE A 126 -8.72 -2.45 -4.73
CA PHE A 126 -7.41 -2.03 -5.20
C PHE A 126 -7.15 -0.56 -4.91
N PRO A 127 -5.88 -0.12 -4.80
CA PRO A 127 -5.57 1.29 -4.61
C PRO A 127 -5.93 2.06 -5.89
N GLU A 128 -6.56 3.22 -5.74
CA GLU A 128 -6.77 4.16 -6.84
C GLU A 128 -5.89 5.40 -6.64
N LEU A 129 -5.26 5.87 -7.73
CA LEU A 129 -4.36 7.03 -7.70
C LEU A 129 -5.02 8.27 -7.08
N ASP A 130 -6.30 8.49 -7.33
CA ASP A 130 -7.02 9.66 -6.81
C ASP A 130 -7.38 9.55 -5.31
N GLN A 131 -7.26 8.37 -4.70
CA GLN A 131 -7.44 8.16 -3.26
C GLN A 131 -6.15 8.38 -2.45
N ILE A 132 -4.99 8.38 -3.11
CA ILE A 132 -3.69 8.56 -2.46
C ILE A 132 -3.65 9.92 -1.77
N ASP A 133 -3.29 9.90 -0.47
CA ASP A 133 -3.22 11.05 0.43
C ASP A 133 -4.57 11.73 0.75
N GLU A 134 -5.71 11.22 0.27
CA GLU A 134 -7.05 11.75 0.57
C GLU A 134 -7.59 11.30 1.94
N ILE A 135 -6.78 11.49 2.99
CA ILE A 135 -7.11 11.16 4.38
C ILE A 135 -7.89 12.31 5.01
N LYS A 136 -9.14 12.06 5.41
CA LYS A 136 -10.10 13.10 5.82
C LYS A 136 -10.36 13.10 7.31
N ASN A 137 -10.29 11.94 7.95
CA ASN A 137 -10.56 11.78 9.37
C ASN A 137 -9.34 12.21 10.20
N SER A 138 -9.53 13.18 11.10
CA SER A 138 -8.45 13.74 11.92
C SER A 138 -7.69 12.68 12.75
N ASN A 139 -8.36 11.65 13.25
CA ASN A 139 -7.70 10.60 14.03
C ASN A 139 -6.82 9.71 13.13
N ILE A 140 -7.27 9.46 11.89
CA ILE A 140 -6.50 8.70 10.90
C ILE A 140 -5.30 9.53 10.45
N ILE A 141 -5.44 10.85 10.27
CA ILE A 141 -4.33 11.75 9.98
C ILE A 141 -3.23 11.65 11.05
N LEU A 142 -3.60 11.67 12.34
CA LEU A 142 -2.64 11.56 13.44
C LEU A 142 -1.88 10.22 13.41
N ILE A 143 -2.58 9.13 13.10
CA ILE A 143 -1.94 7.81 12.97
C ILE A 143 -1.09 7.70 11.73
N ALA A 144 -1.52 8.26 10.59
CA ALA A 144 -0.72 8.32 9.38
C ALA A 144 0.61 9.03 9.63
N GLN A 145 0.60 10.18 10.30
CA GLN A 145 1.81 10.91 10.69
C GLN A 145 2.69 10.10 11.64
N GLN A 146 2.09 9.41 12.62
CA GLN A 146 2.84 8.57 13.55
C GLN A 146 3.50 7.38 12.85
N ILE A 147 2.74 6.66 12.01
CA ILE A 147 3.23 5.48 11.28
C ILE A 147 4.27 5.89 10.25
N GLU A 148 4.06 6.97 9.48
CA GLU A 148 5.06 7.49 8.52
C GLU A 148 6.40 7.77 9.20
N LYS A 149 6.37 8.39 10.39
CA LYS A 149 7.58 8.66 11.19
C LYS A 149 8.26 7.37 11.69
N LEU A 150 7.52 6.30 11.91
CA LEU A 150 8.10 5.02 12.28
C LEU A 150 8.67 4.30 11.06
N LEU A 151 7.96 4.31 9.93
CA LEU A 151 8.40 3.72 8.67
C LEU A 151 9.69 4.33 8.14
N SER A 152 9.90 5.64 8.32
CA SER A 152 11.16 6.28 7.93
C SER A 152 12.39 5.77 8.69
N LYS A 153 12.22 5.16 9.88
CA LYS A 153 13.32 4.50 10.60
C LYS A 153 13.75 3.19 9.95
N PHE A 154 12.90 2.62 9.11
CA PHE A 154 13.17 1.44 8.29
C PHE A 154 13.57 1.83 6.86
N GLU A 155 13.94 3.11 6.64
CA GLU A 155 14.34 3.64 5.33
C GLU A 155 13.25 3.55 4.24
N LEU A 156 12.00 3.33 4.67
CA LEU A 156 10.86 3.36 3.77
C LEU A 156 10.44 4.80 3.48
N ILE A 157 10.16 5.08 2.21
CA ILE A 157 9.84 6.42 1.71
C ILE A 157 8.40 6.46 1.21
N ARG A 158 7.62 7.43 1.70
CA ARG A 158 6.26 7.67 1.22
C ARG A 158 6.30 8.30 -0.16
N LEU A 159 5.58 7.73 -1.12
CA LEU A 159 5.24 8.39 -2.38
C LEU A 159 3.89 9.07 -2.24
N ASN A 160 3.82 10.34 -2.68
CA ASN A 160 2.57 11.10 -2.69
C ASN A 160 1.90 11.07 -4.06
N GLN A 161 0.63 11.46 -4.09
CA GLN A 161 -0.17 11.47 -5.31
C GLN A 161 0.48 12.26 -6.46
N LYS A 162 1.12 13.40 -6.16
CA LYS A 162 1.74 14.24 -7.20
C LYS A 162 2.93 13.55 -7.85
N GLN A 163 3.75 12.84 -7.07
CA GLN A 163 4.87 12.04 -7.60
C GLN A 163 4.37 10.90 -8.47
N LEU A 164 3.27 10.25 -8.09
CA LEU A 164 2.72 9.10 -8.79
C LEU A 164 1.93 9.46 -10.05
N LYS A 165 1.43 10.70 -10.15
CA LYS A 165 0.78 11.24 -11.36
C LYS A 165 1.74 11.55 -12.51
N ILE A 166 3.06 11.47 -12.30
CA ILE A 166 4.06 11.68 -13.37
C ILE A 166 3.87 10.59 -14.44
N LYS A 167 3.63 11.02 -15.67
CA LYS A 167 3.40 10.11 -16.80
C LYS A 167 4.68 9.37 -17.17
N LEU A 168 4.51 8.09 -17.51
CA LEU A 168 5.58 7.32 -18.14
C LEU A 168 5.82 7.83 -19.56
N PRO A 169 7.05 7.73 -20.09
CA PRO A 169 7.31 8.01 -21.49
C PRO A 169 6.42 7.13 -22.38
N SER A 170 5.94 7.68 -23.52
CA SER A 170 4.89 7.07 -24.34
C SER A 170 5.25 5.72 -24.98
N ASN A 171 6.52 5.33 -24.96
CA ASN A 171 7.01 4.05 -25.45
C ASN A 171 6.93 2.92 -24.43
N TYR A 172 6.56 3.21 -23.17
CA TYR A 172 6.42 2.21 -22.12
C TYR A 172 4.96 1.81 -21.93
N GLY A 173 4.73 0.49 -21.85
CA GLY A 173 3.49 -0.11 -21.39
C GLY A 173 3.72 -0.78 -20.04
N VAL A 174 2.76 -0.63 -19.12
CA VAL A 174 2.73 -1.43 -17.89
C VAL A 174 1.68 -2.50 -18.07
N HIS A 175 2.02 -3.75 -17.77
CA HIS A 175 1.02 -4.81 -17.69
C HIS A 175 0.22 -4.55 -16.41
N THR A 176 -0.96 -3.94 -16.54
CA THR A 176 -1.80 -3.62 -15.37
C THR A 176 -3.25 -3.48 -15.77
N ASN A 177 -4.14 -3.89 -14.87
CA ASN A 177 -5.59 -3.80 -15.09
C ASN A 177 -6.19 -2.43 -14.75
N PHE A 178 -5.38 -1.42 -14.38
CA PHE A 178 -5.86 -0.12 -13.88
C PHE A 178 -6.17 0.96 -14.95
N THR A 179 -6.13 0.68 -16.26
CA THR A 179 -5.99 1.77 -17.24
C THR A 179 -7.29 2.43 -17.74
N ASN A 180 -7.60 3.63 -17.21
CA ASN A 180 -8.50 4.62 -17.86
C ASN A 180 -7.80 5.97 -18.22
N HIS A 181 -6.52 6.16 -17.86
CA HIS A 181 -5.84 7.47 -17.95
C HIS A 181 -4.44 7.47 -18.59
N GLY A 182 -3.96 6.33 -19.12
CA GLY A 182 -2.59 6.15 -19.64
C GLY A 182 -1.53 6.04 -18.54
N TYR A 183 -0.44 5.31 -18.81
CA TYR A 183 0.52 4.86 -17.81
C TYR A 183 1.29 5.99 -17.11
N CYS A 184 1.42 5.88 -15.79
CA CYS A 184 2.17 6.79 -14.91
C CYS A 184 2.98 6.01 -13.87
N TYR A 185 3.72 6.72 -13.01
CA TYR A 185 4.54 6.09 -11.97
C TYR A 185 3.71 5.27 -10.99
N PHE A 186 2.44 5.62 -10.76
CA PHE A 186 1.51 4.77 -10.01
C PHE A 186 1.45 3.37 -10.60
N ASP A 187 1.21 3.26 -11.91
CA ASP A 187 1.10 1.98 -12.60
C ASP A 187 2.43 1.21 -12.52
N ALA A 188 3.57 1.89 -12.65
CA ALA A 188 4.87 1.22 -12.54
C ALA A 188 5.13 0.61 -11.14
N PHE A 189 4.82 1.35 -10.06
CA PHE A 189 5.11 0.90 -8.70
C PHE A 189 4.03 0.01 -8.07
N PHE A 190 2.77 0.27 -8.37
CA PHE A 190 1.60 -0.31 -7.71
C PHE A 190 0.64 -0.90 -8.76
N HIS A 191 1.07 -1.95 -9.45
CA HIS A 191 0.26 -2.67 -10.42
C HIS A 191 -0.26 -4.00 -9.88
N TRP A 192 -1.32 -4.47 -10.53
CA TRP A 192 -1.82 -5.82 -10.40
C TRP A 192 -2.07 -6.41 -11.80
N GLU A 193 -1.58 -7.62 -12.00
CA GLU A 193 -1.68 -8.42 -13.23
C GLU A 193 -2.41 -9.73 -12.93
N ASP A 194 -3.28 -10.20 -13.83
CA ASP A 194 -3.92 -11.54 -13.75
C ASP A 194 -3.34 -12.47 -14.82
#